data_AF-A0A1Q3GSP7-F1
#
_entry.id   AF-A0A1Q3GSP7-F1
#
_cell.length_a   1.000
_cell.length_b   1.000
_cell.length_c   1.000
_cell.angle_alpha   90.00
_cell.angle_beta   90.00
_cell.angle_gamma   90.00
#
_symmetry.space_group_name_H-M   'P 1'
#
loop_
_entity.id
_entity.type
_entity.pdbx_description
1 polymer ?
#
loop_
_entity_poly.entity_id
_entity_poly.type
_entity_poly.pdbx_seq_one_letter_code
_entity_poly.pdbx_strand_id
1 'polypeptide(L)'
;MASWDGATGRHYDLDDVATKDLIFSADESKALYWYEARNKSDMYDDDTLYKVTVWDVSTKAEIVTLFRKHNYSLMTGIESGGWIEQAYFNESANIVVIKTSDGKVTEEKLPN
;
A
#
# COMPACT_ATOMS: atom_id res chain seq x y z
N MET A 1 12.11 9.29 -6.26
CA MET A 1 11.44 8.40 -7.24
C MET A 1 11.37 7.03 -6.62
N ALA A 2 10.26 6.30 -6.73
CA ALA A 2 10.29 4.89 -6.37
C ALA A 2 11.30 4.18 -7.28
N SER A 3 12.18 3.36 -6.70
CA SER A 3 13.26 2.69 -7.42
C SER A 3 13.08 1.18 -7.39
N TRP A 4 13.31 0.55 -8.53
CA TRP A 4 13.28 -0.89 -8.68
C TRP A 4 14.72 -1.44 -8.61
N ASP A 5 14.98 -2.34 -7.66
CA ASP A 5 16.23 -3.08 -7.62
C ASP A 5 16.05 -4.44 -8.32
N GLY A 6 16.59 -4.53 -9.53
CA GLY A 6 16.56 -5.77 -10.33
C GLY A 6 17.39 -6.92 -9.77
N ALA A 7 18.30 -6.68 -8.80
CA ALA A 7 19.10 -7.74 -8.19
C ALA A 7 18.35 -8.46 -7.06
N THR A 8 17.52 -7.74 -6.31
CA THR A 8 16.71 -8.29 -5.20
C THR A 8 15.24 -8.49 -5.56
N GLY A 9 14.79 -7.95 -6.69
CA GLY A 9 13.39 -7.96 -7.10
C GLY A 9 12.50 -7.07 -6.22
N ARG A 10 13.09 -6.15 -5.45
CA ARG A 10 12.38 -5.30 -4.48
C ARG A 10 12.11 -3.91 -5.04
N HIS A 11 10.94 -3.39 -4.70
CA HIS A 11 10.59 -2.01 -4.96
C HIS A 11 10.88 -1.20 -3.68
N TYR A 12 11.42 -0.01 -3.87
CA TYR A 12 11.74 0.93 -2.80
C TYR A 12 10.93 2.19 -3.04
N ASP A 13 10.25 2.67 -2.01
CA ASP A 13 9.50 3.92 -2.10
C ASP A 13 10.45 5.14 -2.02
N LEU A 14 9.88 6.34 -1.98
CA LEU A 14 10.65 7.59 -1.86
C LEU A 14 11.50 7.67 -0.57
N ASP A 15 11.14 6.88 0.45
CA ASP A 15 11.80 6.81 1.76
C ASP A 15 12.76 5.60 1.88
N ASP A 16 13.03 4.90 0.77
CA ASP A 16 13.94 3.75 0.68
C ASP A 16 13.51 2.57 1.57
N VAL A 17 12.20 2.46 1.84
CA VAL A 17 11.62 1.35 2.60
C VAL A 17 11.28 0.22 1.65
N ALA A 18 11.74 -0.99 1.99
CA ALA A 18 11.43 -2.18 1.20
C ALA A 18 9.91 -2.43 1.19
N THR A 19 9.31 -2.45 0.00
CA THR A 19 7.92 -2.90 -0.17
C THR A 19 7.79 -4.35 0.23
N LYS A 20 6.69 -4.71 0.90
CA LYS A 20 6.47 -6.09 1.34
C LYS A 20 6.33 -7.05 0.15
N ASP A 21 5.44 -6.73 -0.78
CA ASP A 21 5.28 -7.44 -2.05
C ASP A 21 5.00 -6.44 -3.18
N LEU A 22 5.44 -6.79 -4.39
CA LEU A 22 5.09 -6.12 -5.64
C LEU A 22 4.23 -7.09 -6.46
N ILE A 23 2.98 -6.71 -6.71
CA ILE A 23 1.99 -7.55 -7.38
C ILE A 23 1.53 -6.83 -8.63
N PHE A 24 1.61 -7.51 -9.77
CA PHE A 24 1.14 -6.98 -11.05
C PHE A 24 -0.32 -7.38 -11.30
N SER A 25 -1.05 -6.52 -12.00
CA SER A 25 -2.34 -6.89 -12.60
C SER A 25 -2.14 -7.99 -13.65
N ALA A 26 -3.21 -8.72 -13.97
CA ALA A 26 -3.13 -9.82 -14.94
C ALA A 26 -2.66 -9.38 -16.35
N ASP A 27 -2.92 -8.13 -16.71
CA ASP A 27 -2.50 -7.50 -17.97
C ASP A 27 -1.19 -6.71 -17.86
N GLU A 28 -0.53 -6.76 -16.69
CA GLU A 28 0.69 -6.02 -16.35
C GLU A 28 0.60 -4.49 -16.51
N SER A 29 -0.61 -3.93 -16.66
CA SER A 29 -0.81 -2.48 -16.80
C SER A 29 -0.65 -1.73 -15.47
N LYS A 30 -0.90 -2.40 -14.34
CA LYS A 30 -0.84 -1.84 -13.00
C LYS A 30 0.06 -2.66 -12.09
N ALA A 31 0.69 -1.99 -11.15
CA ALA A 31 1.42 -2.61 -10.06
C ALA A 31 0.87 -2.14 -8.72
N LEU A 32 0.67 -3.07 -7.80
CA LEU A 32 0.26 -2.85 -6.42
C LEU A 32 1.44 -3.16 -5.52
N TYR A 33 1.73 -2.25 -4.63
CA TYR A 33 2.70 -2.47 -3.56
C TYR A 33 2.23 -1.81 -2.27
N TRP A 34 2.74 -2.29 -1.15
CA TRP A 34 2.53 -1.65 0.14
C TRP A 34 3.74 -1.72 1.02
N TYR A 35 3.80 -0.79 1.97
CA TYR A 35 4.90 -0.67 2.91
C TYR A 35 4.45 0.04 4.19
N GLU A 36 5.23 -0.19 5.24
CA GLU A 36 5.10 0.54 6.49
C GLU A 36 5.70 1.94 6.32
N ALA A 37 4.88 2.97 6.38
CA ALA A 37 5.29 4.35 6.46
C ALA A 37 5.30 4.78 7.93
N ARG A 38 6.48 5.08 8.47
CA ARG A 38 6.58 5.67 9.81
C ARG A 38 6.34 7.16 9.73
N ASN A 39 5.35 7.67 10.47
CA ASN A 39 5.24 9.11 10.65
C ASN A 39 6.38 9.56 11.57
N LYS A 40 7.44 10.16 11.01
CA LYS A 40 8.61 10.63 11.80
C LYS A 40 8.34 11.92 12.60
N SER A 41 7.12 12.45 12.54
CA SER A 41 6.71 13.68 13.22
C SER A 41 5.74 13.37 14.35
N ASP A 42 6.25 12.85 15.46
CA ASP A 42 6.02 13.43 16.79
C ASP A 42 6.67 12.54 17.84
N MET A 43 7.20 13.16 18.89
CA MET A 43 7.92 12.51 20.00
C MET A 43 7.05 11.54 20.82
N TYR A 44 5.79 11.33 20.42
CA TYR A 44 4.79 10.48 21.04
C TYR A 44 3.84 9.96 19.95
N ASP A 45 4.23 8.92 19.22
CA ASP A 45 3.34 7.82 18.85
C ASP A 45 4.07 6.81 17.96
N ASP A 46 4.09 5.55 18.40
CA ASP A 46 4.42 4.35 17.61
C ASP A 46 3.30 4.08 16.58
N ASP A 47 2.92 5.11 15.84
CA ASP A 47 1.88 5.07 14.82
C ASP A 47 2.44 4.42 13.56
N THR A 48 2.25 3.11 13.46
CA THR A 48 2.51 2.37 12.23
C THR A 48 1.39 2.65 11.22
N LEU A 49 1.71 3.40 10.17
CA LEU A 49 0.85 3.60 9.02
C LEU A 49 1.30 2.68 7.89
N TYR A 50 0.36 2.07 7.18
CA TYR A 50 0.61 1.36 5.95
C TYR A 50 0.09 2.18 4.78
N LYS A 51 0.96 2.35 3.77
CA LYS A 51 0.60 2.94 2.48
C LYS A 51 0.46 1.80 1.48
N VAL A 52 -0.70 1.71 0.84
CA VAL A 52 -0.99 0.78 -0.26
C VAL A 52 -1.13 1.61 -1.52
N THR A 53 -0.21 1.45 -2.46
CA THR A 53 -0.16 2.28 -3.66
C THR A 53 -0.40 1.42 -4.88
N VAL A 54 -1.25 1.93 -5.77
CA VAL A 54 -1.42 1.40 -7.12
C VAL A 54 -0.76 2.35 -8.11
N TRP A 55 0.07 1.76 -8.96
CA TRP A 55 0.91 2.46 -9.92
C TRP A 55 0.55 2.02 -11.33
N ASP A 56 0.48 2.98 -12.25
CA ASP A 56 0.37 2.71 -13.67
C ASP A 56 1.77 2.43 -14.22
N VAL A 57 1.98 1.22 -14.74
CA VAL A 57 3.30 0.76 -15.21
C VAL A 57 3.72 1.51 -16.48
N SER A 58 2.76 1.85 -17.34
CA SER A 58 3.02 2.46 -18.64
C SER A 58 3.46 3.92 -18.53
N THR A 59 2.76 4.68 -17.69
CA THR A 59 2.98 6.11 -17.45
C THR A 59 3.95 6.37 -16.31
N LYS A 60 4.29 5.33 -15.53
CA LYS A 60 5.14 5.42 -14.34
C LYS A 60 4.59 6.40 -13.31
N ALA A 61 3.25 6.47 -13.19
CA ALA A 61 2.55 7.42 -12.34
C ALA A 61 1.68 6.71 -11.29
N GLU A 62 1.56 7.32 -10.10
CA GLU A 62 0.66 6.83 -9.05
C GLU A 62 -0.79 7.06 -9.46
N ILE A 63 -1.62 6.00 -9.38
CA ILE A 63 -3.06 6.07 -9.63
C ILE A 63 -3.77 6.47 -8.33
N VAL A 64 -3.52 5.72 -7.25
CA VAL A 64 -4.12 5.95 -5.95
C VAL A 64 -3.21 5.43 -4.84
N THR A 65 -3.21 6.14 -3.72
CA THR A 65 -2.59 5.68 -2.47
C THR A 65 -3.66 5.60 -1.40
N LEU A 66 -3.82 4.41 -0.82
CA LEU A 66 -4.74 4.09 0.25
C LEU A 66 -3.95 3.99 1.55
N PHE A 67 -4.50 4.56 2.62
CA PHE A 67 -3.88 4.57 3.93
C PHE A 67 -4.61 3.60 4.87
N ARG A 68 -3.83 2.85 5.64
CA ARG A 68 -4.32 1.95 6.70
C ARG A 68 -3.50 2.15 7.96
N LYS A 69 -4.15 2.23 9.12
CA LYS A 69 -3.47 2.43 10.39
C LYS A 69 -3.46 1.15 11.21
N HIS A 70 -2.32 0.87 11.82
CA HIS A 70 -2.17 -0.24 12.76
C HIS A 70 -2.65 0.12 14.18
N ASN A 71 -2.37 1.34 14.64
CA ASN A 71 -2.65 1.78 16.02
C ASN A 71 -3.57 3.01 16.07
N TYR A 72 -4.06 3.30 17.28
CA TYR A 72 -4.91 4.45 17.60
C TYR A 72 -4.16 5.77 17.39
N SER A 73 -4.18 6.25 16.14
CA SER A 73 -3.60 7.52 15.76
C SER A 73 -4.58 8.69 15.87
N LEU A 74 -4.08 9.86 16.28
CA LEU A 74 -4.78 11.16 16.27
C LEU A 74 -5.24 11.63 14.88
N MET A 75 -4.83 10.98 13.78
CA MET A 75 -5.35 11.29 12.45
C MET A 75 -6.87 10.99 12.38
N THR A 76 -7.71 12.01 12.38
CA THR A 76 -9.16 11.80 12.28
C THR A 76 -9.53 11.24 10.89
N GLY A 77 -10.46 10.27 10.85
CA GLY A 77 -11.04 9.77 9.59
C GLY A 77 -10.38 8.55 8.93
N ILE A 78 -9.33 7.96 9.52
CA ILE A 78 -8.78 6.66 9.08
C ILE A 78 -8.99 5.65 10.19
N GLU A 79 -9.70 4.56 9.90
CA GLU A 79 -9.97 3.47 10.84
C GLU A 79 -8.67 2.78 11.28
N SER A 80 -8.54 2.53 12.59
CA SER A 80 -7.51 1.66 13.14
C SER A 80 -7.87 0.19 12.88
N GLY A 81 -6.84 -0.64 12.69
CA GLY A 81 -6.98 -2.09 12.44
C GLY A 81 -5.63 -2.81 12.51
N GLY A 82 -5.60 -4.10 12.17
CA GLY A 82 -4.37 -4.89 12.10
C GLY A 82 -3.38 -4.40 11.02
N TRP A 83 -2.16 -4.92 11.04
CA TRP A 83 -1.20 -4.64 9.95
C TRP A 83 -1.65 -5.29 8.64
N ILE A 84 -1.22 -4.73 7.50
CA ILE A 84 -1.53 -5.32 6.20
C ILE A 84 -0.75 -6.62 6.02
N GLU A 85 -1.47 -7.72 5.89
CA GLU A 85 -0.90 -9.03 5.59
C GLU A 85 -0.83 -9.27 4.09
N GLN A 86 -1.88 -8.89 3.36
CA GLN A 86 -2.02 -9.15 1.93
C GLN A 86 -2.78 -8.00 1.27
N ALA A 87 -2.38 -7.63 0.07
CA ALA A 87 -3.17 -6.84 -0.85
C ALA A 87 -3.12 -7.48 -2.23
N TYR A 88 -4.20 -7.45 -3.00
CA TYR A 88 -4.23 -8.01 -4.36
C TYR A 88 -5.29 -7.33 -5.22
N PHE A 89 -5.14 -7.44 -6.54
CA PHE A 89 -6.14 -6.97 -7.49
C PHE A 89 -7.29 -7.97 -7.60
N ASN A 90 -8.53 -7.46 -7.67
CA ASN A 90 -9.65 -8.21 -8.21
C ASN A 90 -10.04 -7.57 -9.56
N GLU A 91 -9.43 -8.12 -10.61
CA GLU A 91 -9.51 -7.64 -12.00
C GLU A 91 -10.94 -7.62 -12.54
N SER A 92 -11.79 -8.56 -12.08
CA SER A 92 -13.19 -8.65 -12.51
C SER A 92 -14.00 -7.42 -12.09
N ALA A 93 -13.52 -6.66 -11.09
CA ALA A 93 -14.25 -5.56 -10.48
C ALA A 93 -13.46 -4.23 -10.47
N ASN A 94 -12.25 -4.18 -11.04
CA ASN A 94 -11.34 -3.02 -10.99
C ASN A 94 -11.18 -2.49 -9.55
N ILE A 95 -10.95 -3.40 -8.60
CA ILE A 95 -10.78 -3.08 -7.18
C ILE A 95 -9.48 -3.65 -6.63
N VAL A 96 -8.99 -3.05 -5.56
CA VAL A 96 -7.94 -3.61 -4.70
C VAL A 96 -8.59 -4.18 -3.45
N VAL A 97 -8.23 -5.41 -3.12
CA VAL A 97 -8.64 -6.06 -1.87
C VAL A 97 -7.46 -6.00 -0.91
N ILE A 98 -7.70 -5.53 0.31
CA ILE A 98 -6.70 -5.43 1.39
C ILE A 98 -7.17 -6.26 2.58
N LYS A 99 -6.33 -7.20 3.01
CA LYS A 99 -6.55 -8.03 4.20
C LYS A 99 -5.56 -7.67 5.31
N THR A 100 -6.09 -7.42 6.49
CA THR A 100 -5.33 -7.07 7.69
C THR A 100 -5.25 -8.23 8.68
N SER A 101 -4.27 -8.18 9.59
CA SER A 101 -3.99 -9.26 10.56
C SER A 101 -5.04 -9.49 11.63
N ASP A 102 -5.95 -8.52 11.82
CA ASP A 102 -7.15 -8.65 12.64
C ASP A 102 -8.29 -9.41 11.92
N GLY A 103 -8.05 -9.86 10.68
CA GLY A 103 -9.02 -10.60 9.87
C GLY A 103 -9.96 -9.72 9.04
N LYS A 104 -9.83 -8.39 9.09
CA LYS A 104 -10.66 -7.49 8.29
C LYS A 104 -10.24 -7.51 6.82
N VAL A 105 -11.23 -7.49 5.94
CA VAL A 105 -11.06 -7.42 4.48
C VAL A 105 -11.75 -6.16 4.00
N THR A 106 -11.04 -5.33 3.23
CA THR A 106 -11.58 -4.12 2.61
C THR A 106 -11.42 -4.18 1.10
N GLU A 107 -12.43 -3.70 0.39
CA GLU A 107 -12.47 -3.64 -1.07
C GLU A 107 -12.52 -2.17 -1.49
N GLU A 108 -11.53 -1.74 -2.26
CA GLU A 108 -11.36 -0.34 -2.66
C GLU A 108 -11.42 -0.24 -4.18
N LYS A 109 -12.39 0.51 -4.69
CA LYS A 109 -12.52 0.74 -6.13
C LYS A 109 -11.37 1.61 -6.63
N LEU A 110 -10.75 1.17 -7.71
CA LEU A 110 -9.76 1.99 -8.40
C LEU A 110 -10.46 3.13 -9.14
N PRO A 111 -9.85 4.33 -9.18
CA PRO A 111 -10.23 5.36 -10.13
C PRO A 111 -10.20 4.79 -11.55
N ASN A 112 -11.16 5.20 -12.38
CA ASN A 112 -11.19 4.85 -13.80
C ASN A 112 -10.01 5.48 -14.56
#